data_AF-A0AAV5WD89-F1
#
_entry.id   AF-A0AAV5WD89-F1
#
_cell.length_a   1.000
_cell.length_b   1.000
_cell.length_c   1.000
_cell.angle_alpha   90.00
_cell.angle_beta   90.00
_cell.angle_gamma   90.00
#
_symmetry.space_group_name_H-M   'P 1'
#
loop_
_entity.id
_entity.type
_entity.pdbx_description
1 polymer ?
#
loop_
_entity_poly.entity_id
_entity_poly.type
_entity_poly.pdbx_seq_one_letter_code
_entity_poly.pdbx_strand_id
1 'polypeptide(L)'
;CDTVYRNITNEMAFQMSVELPQFLVDEFHQKLSLKEEEVEKYKTEVDSLWNTMKMMIAAKNKKIKELEFALASKGGSPAVNSSDCHCKCSAKTVDVKKEEKIEEVFEKTLNAKFTRISSLLNGDCEYLLSKPTRIAGVEWSIHLQKLSVKEGPSLSLSLRVATEGLNESWSCDVIGKFSLLSRSDLKNSHYFTPKFPLAFSPGQRSWGYPQFITIKDLLTTKNGYVKDDSIIVSIDVRAFPNGR
;
A
#
# COMPACT_ATOMS: atom_id res chain seq x y z
N CYS A 1 -47.43 38.96 -1.76
CA CYS A 1 -46.68 37.69 -1.79
C CYS A 1 -45.65 37.57 -0.67
N ASP A 2 -45.78 38.28 0.47
CA ASP A 2 -44.74 38.27 1.52
C ASP A 2 -45.18 37.73 2.89
N THR A 3 -46.37 37.11 2.98
CA THR A 3 -46.90 36.61 4.26
C THR A 3 -47.02 35.09 4.32
N VAL A 4 -46.80 34.38 3.20
CA VAL A 4 -46.86 32.91 3.14
C VAL A 4 -45.46 32.29 3.34
N TYR A 5 -44.38 33.03 3.03
CA TYR A 5 -43.01 32.53 3.12
C TYR A 5 -42.38 32.58 4.52
N ARG A 6 -43.01 33.25 5.50
CA ARG A 6 -42.49 33.30 6.89
C ARG A 6 -43.07 32.24 7.82
N ASN A 7 -44.14 31.53 7.42
CA ASN A 7 -44.74 30.49 8.27
C ASN A 7 -44.17 29.08 8.02
N ILE A 8 -43.53 28.83 6.88
CA ILE A 8 -42.97 27.50 6.58
C ILE A 8 -41.60 27.29 7.26
N THR A 9 -40.87 28.36 7.57
CA THR A 9 -39.55 28.26 8.23
C THR A 9 -39.60 28.13 9.75
N ASN A 10 -40.75 28.40 10.38
CA ASN A 10 -40.89 28.29 11.84
C ASN A 10 -41.65 27.03 12.29
N GLU A 11 -42.43 26.37 11.42
CA GLU A 11 -43.20 25.16 11.79
C GLU A 11 -42.42 23.85 11.58
N MET A 12 -41.35 23.86 10.77
CA MET A 12 -40.43 22.71 10.65
C MET A 12 -39.29 22.72 11.67
N ALA A 13 -39.14 23.80 12.45
CA ALA A 13 -38.16 23.87 13.53
C ALA A 13 -38.72 23.39 14.89
N PHE A 14 -40.01 23.06 14.97
CA PHE A 14 -40.69 22.74 16.25
C PHE A 14 -40.87 21.24 16.53
N GLN A 15 -40.42 20.32 15.68
CA GLN A 15 -40.39 18.91 16.02
C GLN A 15 -39.15 18.22 15.46
N MET A 16 -38.18 17.99 16.35
CA MET A 16 -37.20 16.88 16.40
C MET A 16 -35.87 17.33 17.02
N SER A 17 -35.92 17.95 18.20
CA SER A 17 -34.81 17.80 19.17
C SER A 17 -35.05 16.50 19.94
N VAL A 18 -34.74 15.37 19.32
CA VAL A 18 -34.65 14.10 20.06
C VAL A 18 -33.36 14.21 20.86
N GLU A 19 -33.47 14.68 22.11
CA GLU A 19 -32.38 14.51 23.08
C GLU A 19 -32.11 13.01 23.16
N LEU A 20 -30.92 12.59 22.71
CA LEU A 20 -30.47 11.22 22.86
C LEU A 20 -30.54 10.87 24.36
N PRO A 21 -31.16 9.74 24.74
CA PRO A 21 -31.16 9.30 26.12
C PRO A 21 -29.75 9.31 26.69
N GLN A 22 -29.56 9.93 27.86
CA GLN A 22 -28.25 10.15 28.47
C GLN A 22 -27.39 8.87 28.55
N PHE A 23 -28.02 7.70 28.78
CA PHE A 23 -27.33 6.42 28.83
C PHE A 23 -26.61 6.04 27.51
N LEU A 24 -27.15 6.43 26.35
CA LEU A 24 -26.50 6.20 25.05
C LEU A 24 -25.33 7.16 24.83
N VAL A 25 -25.44 8.38 25.35
CA VAL A 25 -24.36 9.38 25.34
C VAL A 25 -23.20 8.89 26.21
N ASP A 26 -23.50 8.39 27.40
CA ASP A 26 -22.51 7.83 28.33
C ASP A 26 -21.83 6.57 27.76
N GLU A 27 -22.60 5.66 27.14
CA GLU A 27 -22.06 4.47 26.47
C GLU A 27 -21.12 4.86 25.30
N PHE A 28 -21.48 5.89 24.53
CA PHE A 28 -20.65 6.39 23.45
C PHE A 28 -19.36 7.02 23.98
N HIS A 29 -19.42 7.84 25.03
CA HIS A 29 -18.23 8.41 25.66
C HIS A 29 -17.30 7.34 26.24
N GLN A 30 -17.84 6.29 26.85
CA GLN A 30 -17.05 5.17 27.35
C GLN A 30 -16.33 4.44 26.20
N LYS A 31 -17.03 4.18 25.09
CA LYS A 31 -16.43 3.56 23.90
C LYS A 31 -15.36 4.45 23.26
N LEU A 32 -15.57 5.77 23.24
CA LEU A 32 -14.60 6.72 22.73
C LEU A 32 -13.32 6.73 23.58
N SER A 33 -13.47 6.79 24.91
CA SER A 33 -12.36 6.74 25.87
C SER A 33 -11.52 5.47 25.72
N LEU A 34 -12.14 4.30 25.57
CA LEU A 34 -11.43 3.05 25.34
C LEU A 34 -10.65 3.05 24.01
N LYS A 35 -11.20 3.70 22.98
CA LYS A 35 -10.51 3.85 21.69
C LYS A 35 -9.33 4.80 21.78
N GLU A 36 -9.42 5.87 22.56
CA GLU A 36 -8.31 6.79 22.81
C GLU A 36 -7.16 6.09 23.54
N GLU A 37 -7.45 5.24 24.54
CA GLU A 37 -6.45 4.43 25.22
C GLU A 37 -5.76 3.41 24.28
N GLU A 38 -6.54 2.73 23.43
CA GLU A 38 -5.98 1.82 22.40
C GLU A 38 -5.05 2.57 21.43
N VAL A 39 -5.45 3.77 20.99
CA VAL A 39 -4.65 4.60 20.08
C VAL A 39 -3.34 5.04 20.75
N GLU A 40 -3.38 5.47 22.01
CA GLU A 40 -2.17 5.89 22.73
C GLU A 40 -1.23 4.70 22.95
N LYS A 41 -1.77 3.52 23.27
CA LYS A 41 -0.97 2.29 23.33
C LYS A 41 -0.24 2.02 22.00
N TYR A 42 -0.96 2.05 20.88
CA TYR A 42 -0.33 1.83 19.57
C TYR A 42 0.72 2.89 19.24
N LYS A 43 0.50 4.14 19.62
CA LYS A 43 1.46 5.22 19.43
C LYS A 43 2.77 4.94 20.18
N THR A 44 2.68 4.51 21.45
CA THR A 44 3.87 4.14 22.23
C THR A 44 4.61 2.93 21.65
N GLU A 45 3.90 1.92 21.13
CA GLU A 45 4.51 0.77 20.45
C GLU A 45 5.25 1.19 19.18
N VAL A 46 4.63 2.06 18.37
CA VAL A 46 5.25 2.62 17.15
C VAL A 46 6.49 3.43 17.49
N ASP A 47 6.43 4.28 18.52
CA ASP A 47 7.59 5.08 18.96
C ASP A 47 8.74 4.19 19.47
N SER A 48 8.42 3.12 20.21
CA SER A 48 9.40 2.13 20.66
C SER A 48 10.08 1.42 19.49
N LEU A 49 9.30 0.95 18.51
CA LEU A 49 9.82 0.33 17.28
C LEU A 49 10.69 1.31 16.48
N TRP A 50 10.26 2.57 16.38
CA TRP A 50 11.00 3.62 15.70
C TRP A 50 12.35 3.89 16.36
N ASN A 51 12.40 3.97 17.69
CA ASN A 51 13.64 4.14 18.44
C ASN A 51 14.59 2.93 18.26
N THR A 52 14.03 1.72 18.26
CA THR A 52 14.80 0.49 17.99
C THR A 52 15.39 0.51 16.58
N MET A 53 14.61 0.92 15.58
CA MET A 53 15.07 1.04 14.19
C MET A 53 16.16 2.10 14.04
N LYS A 54 16.02 3.26 14.68
CA LYS A 54 17.06 4.30 14.73
C LYS A 54 18.39 3.75 15.28
N MET A 55 18.34 2.97 16.36
CA MET A 55 19.53 2.35 16.94
C MET A 55 20.18 1.34 15.98
N MET A 56 19.38 0.54 15.28
CA MET A 56 19.90 -0.39 14.27
C MET A 56 20.55 0.34 13.09
N ILE A 57 19.96 1.44 12.63
CA ILE A 57 20.53 2.29 11.56
C ILE A 57 21.86 2.89 12.02
N ALA A 58 21.91 3.42 13.25
CA ALA A 58 23.15 3.97 13.81
C ALA A 58 24.25 2.90 13.91
N ALA A 59 23.91 1.70 14.37
CA ALA A 59 24.86 0.58 14.44
C ALA A 59 25.36 0.15 13.05
N LYS A 60 24.47 0.07 12.05
CA LYS A 60 24.85 -0.22 10.66
C LYS A 60 25.77 0.85 10.09
N ASN A 61 25.46 2.13 10.31
CA ASN A 61 26.28 3.24 9.87
C ASN A 61 27.67 3.24 10.51
N LYS A 62 27.77 2.86 11.80
CA LYS A 62 29.06 2.66 12.47
C LYS A 62 29.87 1.54 11.80
N LYS A 63 29.25 0.40 11.52
CA LYS A 63 29.92 -0.74 10.88
C LYS A 63 30.35 -0.43 9.45
N ILE A 64 29.58 0.36 8.71
CA ILE A 64 29.97 0.84 7.37
C ILE A 64 31.26 1.67 7.47
N LYS A 65 31.33 2.64 8.40
CA LYS A 65 32.54 3.45 8.61
C LYS A 65 33.76 2.61 9.00
N GLU A 66 33.58 1.59 9.85
CA GLU A 66 34.66 0.67 10.23
C GLU A 66 35.17 -0.13 9.01
N LEU A 67 34.27 -0.60 8.15
CA LEU A 67 34.63 -1.32 6.93
C LEU A 67 35.32 -0.41 5.90
N GLU A 68 34.84 0.82 5.73
CA GLU A 68 35.46 1.83 4.88
C GLU A 68 36.89 2.14 5.34
N PHE A 69 37.11 2.28 6.66
CA PHE A 69 38.43 2.49 7.23
C PHE A 69 39.36 1.27 7.04
N ALA A 70 38.85 0.05 7.19
CA ALA A 70 39.61 -1.18 6.97
C ALA A 70 39.98 -1.42 5.49
N LEU A 71 39.13 -0.97 4.56
CA LEU A 71 39.41 -0.97 3.12
C LEU A 71 40.49 0.05 2.76
N ALA A 72 40.45 1.25 3.35
CA ALA A 72 41.47 2.28 3.14
C ALA A 72 42.86 1.86 3.66
N SER A 73 42.93 1.07 4.74
CA SER A 73 44.21 0.61 5.31
C SER A 73 44.84 -0.60 4.62
N LYS A 74 44.08 -1.34 3.80
CA LYS A 74 44.57 -2.51 3.03
C LYS A 74 45.09 -2.18 1.61
N GLY A 75 45.09 -0.91 1.21
CA GLY A 75 45.63 -0.45 -0.08
C GLY A 75 47.18 -0.38 -0.17
N GLY A 76 47.92 -0.87 0.82
CA GLY A 76 49.38 -0.95 0.78
C GLY A 76 49.87 -2.28 0.21
N SER A 77 50.27 -2.30 -1.07
CA SER A 77 51.10 -3.39 -1.61
C SER A 77 52.54 -3.31 -1.07
N PRO A 78 53.23 -4.45 -0.88
CA PRO A 78 54.62 -4.48 -0.45
C PRO A 78 55.57 -4.07 -1.59
N ALA A 79 56.68 -3.46 -1.19
CA ALA A 79 57.72 -2.92 -2.06
C ALA A 79 58.27 -3.95 -3.07
N VAL A 80 58.20 -3.60 -4.36
CA VAL A 80 59.12 -4.09 -5.38
C VAL A 80 59.90 -2.86 -5.88
N ASN A 81 61.21 -2.89 -5.64
CA ASN A 81 62.16 -1.92 -6.19
C ASN A 81 62.21 -2.05 -7.71
N SER A 82 62.05 -0.94 -8.44
CA SER A 82 62.96 -0.50 -9.51
C SER A 82 62.30 0.60 -10.35
N SER A 83 62.92 1.79 -10.23
CA SER A 83 63.06 2.87 -11.22
C SER A 83 61.85 3.37 -12.02
N ASP A 84 61.66 4.69 -11.87
CA ASP A 84 61.11 5.65 -12.84
C ASP A 84 59.59 5.64 -13.10
N CYS A 85 58.91 6.60 -12.46
CA CYS A 85 58.26 7.66 -13.23
C CYS A 85 57.84 8.84 -12.33
N HIS A 86 58.23 10.02 -12.80
CA HIS A 86 57.88 11.32 -12.26
C HIS A 86 56.41 11.60 -12.61
N CYS A 87 55.48 11.51 -11.64
CA CYS A 87 54.15 12.10 -11.80
C CYS A 87 53.70 12.74 -10.48
N LYS A 88 53.67 14.07 -10.46
CA LYS A 88 53.01 14.85 -9.41
C LYS A 88 51.50 14.75 -9.61
N CYS A 89 50.85 13.77 -9.00
CA CYS A 89 49.40 13.77 -8.84
C CYS A 89 49.06 14.28 -7.43
N SER A 90 48.65 15.55 -7.34
CA SER A 90 48.00 16.08 -6.15
C SER A 90 46.70 15.31 -5.92
N ALA A 91 46.63 14.59 -4.81
CA ALA A 91 45.41 13.96 -4.33
C ALA A 91 44.38 15.07 -4.03
N LYS A 92 43.43 15.27 -4.94
CA LYS A 92 42.19 15.99 -4.63
C LYS A 92 41.30 15.01 -3.89
N THR A 93 41.15 15.19 -2.59
CA THR A 93 40.05 14.61 -1.83
C THR A 93 38.76 15.18 -2.42
N VAL A 94 38.06 14.36 -3.20
CA VAL A 94 36.71 14.67 -3.65
C VAL A 94 35.80 14.39 -2.46
N ASP A 95 35.39 15.45 -1.77
CA ASP A 95 34.26 15.41 -0.85
C ASP A 95 33.01 15.05 -1.66
N VAL A 96 32.71 13.75 -1.75
CA VAL A 96 31.43 13.28 -2.27
C VAL A 96 30.38 13.66 -1.24
N LYS A 97 29.79 14.84 -1.42
CA LYS A 97 28.49 15.18 -0.84
C LYS A 97 27.54 14.10 -1.35
N LYS A 98 27.14 13.18 -0.46
CA LYS A 98 26.07 12.23 -0.69
C LYS A 98 24.78 13.06 -0.78
N GLU A 99 24.47 13.54 -1.98
CA GLU A 99 23.16 14.09 -2.29
C GLU A 99 22.15 12.98 -2.00
N GLU A 100 21.28 13.21 -1.01
CA GLU A 100 20.09 12.39 -0.79
C GLU A 100 19.23 12.52 -2.06
N LYS A 101 19.43 11.58 -2.99
CA LYS A 101 18.61 11.48 -4.18
C LYS A 101 17.19 11.19 -3.71
N ILE A 102 16.31 12.18 -3.82
CA ILE A 102 14.88 12.03 -3.53
C ILE A 102 14.36 10.98 -4.52
N GLU A 103 14.10 9.77 -4.04
CA GLU A 103 13.43 8.75 -4.82
C GLU A 103 12.05 9.27 -5.21
N GLU A 104 11.79 9.33 -6.51
CA GLU A 104 10.52 9.82 -7.03
C GLU A 104 9.42 8.79 -6.69
N VAL A 105 8.44 9.22 -5.89
CA VAL A 105 7.31 8.39 -5.48
C VAL A 105 6.11 8.69 -6.37
N PHE A 106 5.51 7.64 -6.93
CA PHE A 106 4.29 7.76 -7.72
C PHE A 106 3.10 7.18 -6.96
N GLU A 107 2.14 8.02 -6.59
CA GLU A 107 0.94 7.60 -5.87
C GLU A 107 -0.30 7.66 -6.76
N LYS A 108 -1.09 6.59 -6.77
CA LYS A 108 -2.36 6.53 -7.51
C LYS A 108 -3.27 5.43 -6.98
N THR A 109 -4.57 5.71 -6.96
CA THR A 109 -5.59 4.69 -6.69
C THR A 109 -6.13 4.12 -8.00
N LEU A 110 -6.10 2.79 -8.14
CA LEU A 110 -6.76 2.07 -9.22
C LEU A 110 -8.14 1.63 -8.73
N ASN A 111 -9.21 2.16 -9.33
CA ASN A 111 -10.57 1.73 -9.07
C ASN A 111 -11.11 0.94 -10.27
N ALA A 112 -11.66 -0.24 -10.03
CA ALA A 112 -12.25 -1.08 -11.07
C ALA A 112 -13.59 -1.65 -10.62
N LYS A 113 -14.62 -1.46 -11.46
CA LYS A 113 -15.87 -2.21 -11.38
C LYS A 113 -15.74 -3.44 -12.27
N PHE A 114 -15.85 -4.62 -11.67
CA PHE A 114 -15.89 -5.88 -12.38
C PHE A 114 -17.34 -6.34 -12.49
N THR A 115 -17.80 -6.64 -13.70
CA THR A 115 -19.11 -7.23 -13.99
C THR A 115 -18.95 -8.72 -14.30
N ARG A 116 -20.07 -9.46 -14.38
CA ARG A 116 -20.07 -10.90 -14.70
C ARG A 116 -19.36 -11.73 -13.63
N ILE A 117 -19.56 -11.37 -12.37
CA ILE A 117 -18.93 -12.08 -11.25
C ILE A 117 -19.42 -13.52 -11.18
N SER A 118 -20.70 -13.76 -11.43
CA SER A 118 -21.28 -15.09 -11.59
C SER A 118 -20.49 -15.96 -12.58
N SER A 119 -20.12 -15.43 -13.74
CA SER A 119 -19.33 -16.12 -14.78
C SER A 119 -17.95 -16.53 -14.27
N LEU A 120 -17.26 -15.64 -13.53
CA LEU A 120 -15.99 -15.97 -12.87
C LEU A 120 -16.18 -17.05 -11.79
N LEU A 121 -17.25 -16.95 -11.00
CA LEU A 121 -17.50 -17.85 -9.87
C LEU A 121 -17.95 -19.25 -10.31
N ASN A 122 -18.64 -19.36 -11.44
CA ASN A 122 -19.08 -20.63 -12.01
C ASN A 122 -17.97 -21.34 -12.79
N GLY A 123 -16.88 -20.63 -13.14
CA GLY A 123 -15.77 -21.17 -13.92
C GLY A 123 -15.92 -21.00 -15.43
N ASP A 124 -16.92 -20.26 -15.88
CA ASP A 124 -17.09 -19.90 -17.31
C ASP A 124 -16.01 -18.91 -17.78
N CYS A 125 -15.38 -18.22 -16.83
CA CYS A 125 -14.28 -17.30 -17.04
C CYS A 125 -13.17 -17.60 -16.04
N GLU A 126 -11.93 -17.76 -16.53
CA GLU A 126 -10.78 -18.10 -15.68
C GLU A 126 -10.38 -16.92 -14.77
N TYR A 127 -10.37 -15.71 -15.33
CA TYR A 127 -9.97 -14.50 -14.62
C TYR A 127 -10.60 -13.25 -15.23
N LEU A 128 -10.63 -12.15 -14.46
CA LEU A 128 -11.01 -10.83 -14.93
C LEU A 128 -9.85 -9.85 -14.74
N LEU A 129 -9.66 -8.96 -15.71
CA LEU A 129 -8.66 -7.88 -15.65
C LEU A 129 -9.34 -6.51 -15.69
N SER A 130 -8.83 -5.55 -14.91
CA SER A 130 -9.19 -4.15 -15.10
C SER A 130 -8.50 -3.59 -16.35
N LYS A 131 -8.97 -2.42 -16.79
CA LYS A 131 -8.22 -1.61 -17.76
C LYS A 131 -6.82 -1.29 -17.19
N PRO A 132 -5.75 -1.40 -18.00
CA PRO A 132 -4.43 -0.99 -17.58
C PRO A 132 -4.37 0.50 -17.21
N THR A 133 -3.65 0.81 -16.15
CA THR A 133 -3.45 2.18 -15.66
C THR A 133 -1.96 2.45 -15.50
N ARG A 134 -1.47 3.52 -16.12
CA ARG A 134 -0.06 3.89 -16.05
C ARG A 134 0.31 4.55 -14.72
N ILE A 135 1.36 4.03 -14.08
CA ILE A 135 2.00 4.53 -12.84
C ILE A 135 3.51 4.29 -12.97
N ALA A 136 4.33 5.30 -12.69
CA ALA A 136 5.80 5.23 -12.82
C ALA A 136 6.27 4.71 -14.19
N GLY A 137 5.58 5.10 -15.27
CA GLY A 137 5.91 4.68 -16.64
C GLY A 137 5.42 3.28 -17.03
N VAL A 138 4.92 2.49 -16.09
CA VAL A 138 4.48 1.09 -16.27
C VAL A 138 2.95 1.00 -16.21
N GLU A 139 2.36 0.11 -16.99
CA GLU A 139 0.94 -0.17 -16.97
C GLU A 139 0.61 -1.30 -16.00
N TRP A 140 -0.36 -1.03 -15.13
CA TRP A 140 -0.79 -1.92 -14.07
C TRP A 140 -2.27 -2.27 -14.23
N SER A 141 -2.62 -3.53 -14.01
CA SER A 141 -3.99 -4.02 -14.02
C SER A 141 -4.32 -4.77 -12.74
N ILE A 142 -5.56 -4.63 -12.28
CA ILE A 142 -6.13 -5.45 -11.22
C ILE A 142 -6.55 -6.78 -11.83
N HIS A 143 -6.17 -7.88 -11.21
CA HIS A 143 -6.49 -9.25 -11.63
C HIS A 143 -7.32 -9.95 -10.56
N LEU A 144 -8.44 -10.55 -10.98
CA LEU A 144 -9.33 -11.36 -10.16
C LEU A 144 -9.40 -12.77 -10.70
N GLN A 145 -9.32 -13.76 -9.82
CA GLN A 145 -9.45 -15.16 -10.18
C GLN A 145 -10.09 -15.94 -9.04
N LYS A 146 -11.00 -16.86 -9.34
CA LYS A 146 -11.48 -17.84 -8.35
C LYS A 146 -10.42 -18.92 -8.17
N LEU A 147 -9.99 -19.13 -6.94
CA LEU A 147 -9.05 -20.19 -6.57
C LEU A 147 -9.70 -21.18 -5.62
N SER A 148 -9.39 -22.46 -5.80
CA SER A 148 -9.70 -23.50 -4.83
C SER A 148 -8.54 -23.65 -3.87
N VAL A 149 -8.76 -23.36 -2.59
CA VAL A 149 -7.76 -23.53 -1.53
C VAL A 149 -8.26 -24.51 -0.48
N LYS A 150 -7.39 -24.90 0.47
CA LYS A 150 -7.73 -25.90 1.51
C LYS A 150 -8.99 -25.56 2.31
N GLU A 151 -9.23 -24.28 2.55
CA GLU A 151 -10.35 -23.77 3.36
C GLU A 151 -11.66 -23.56 2.54
N GLY A 152 -11.61 -23.81 1.23
CA GLY A 152 -12.74 -23.65 0.32
C GLY A 152 -12.44 -22.72 -0.86
N PRO A 153 -13.41 -22.51 -1.77
CA PRO A 153 -13.23 -21.57 -2.88
C PRO A 153 -13.10 -20.14 -2.35
N SER A 154 -12.12 -19.41 -2.87
CA SER A 154 -11.85 -18.01 -2.54
C SER A 154 -11.67 -17.18 -3.80
N LEU A 155 -12.00 -15.90 -3.71
CA LEU A 155 -11.63 -14.91 -4.71
C LEU A 155 -10.20 -14.45 -4.40
N SER A 156 -9.31 -14.55 -5.39
CA SER A 156 -8.00 -13.94 -5.35
C SER A 156 -8.05 -12.54 -5.93
N LEU A 157 -7.20 -11.66 -5.41
CA LEU A 157 -7.04 -10.29 -5.87
C LEU A 157 -5.55 -9.98 -5.96
N SER A 158 -5.07 -9.61 -7.15
CA SER A 158 -3.69 -9.20 -7.37
C SER A 158 -3.55 -7.95 -8.23
N LEU A 159 -2.44 -7.26 -8.03
CA LEU A 159 -1.93 -6.20 -8.90
C LEU A 159 -0.92 -6.84 -9.86
N ARG A 160 -1.09 -6.64 -11.16
CA ARG A 160 -0.27 -7.24 -12.22
C ARG A 160 0.29 -6.18 -13.15
N VAL A 161 1.54 -6.37 -13.56
CA VAL A 161 2.16 -5.58 -14.62
C VAL A 161 1.61 -6.03 -15.98
N ALA A 162 1.01 -5.09 -16.72
CA ALA A 162 0.43 -5.31 -18.04
C ALA A 162 1.37 -4.87 -19.18
N THR A 163 2.39 -4.04 -18.91
CA THR A 163 3.36 -3.62 -19.93
C THR A 163 4.25 -4.78 -20.36
N GLU A 164 4.15 -5.18 -21.62
CA GLU A 164 5.06 -6.15 -22.25
C GLU A 164 6.39 -5.50 -22.64
N GLY A 165 7.45 -6.30 -22.73
CA GLY A 165 8.77 -5.83 -23.21
C GLY A 165 9.51 -4.86 -22.29
N LEU A 166 9.26 -4.91 -20.97
CA LEU A 166 10.09 -4.18 -20.00
C LEU A 166 11.53 -4.69 -20.03
N ASN A 167 12.49 -3.78 -19.78
CA ASN A 167 13.90 -4.12 -19.64
C ASN A 167 14.09 -5.20 -18.54
N GLU A 168 15.01 -6.13 -18.76
CA GLU A 168 15.39 -7.17 -17.77
C GLU A 168 15.90 -6.57 -16.45
N SER A 169 16.46 -5.35 -16.48
CA SER A 169 16.91 -4.64 -15.27
C SER A 169 15.80 -3.83 -14.58
N TRP A 170 14.60 -3.75 -15.15
CA TRP A 170 13.50 -2.99 -14.55
C TRP A 170 13.10 -3.59 -13.21
N SER A 171 12.87 -2.74 -12.21
CA SER A 171 12.18 -3.17 -11.00
C SER A 171 11.40 -2.01 -10.38
N CYS A 172 10.39 -2.34 -9.59
CA CYS A 172 9.58 -1.36 -8.90
C CYS A 172 9.08 -1.94 -7.59
N ASP A 173 9.39 -1.28 -6.48
CA ASP A 173 8.77 -1.60 -5.20
C ASP A 173 7.43 -0.89 -5.10
N VAL A 174 6.42 -1.58 -4.58
CA VAL A 174 5.07 -1.03 -4.44
C VAL A 174 4.54 -1.24 -3.04
N ILE A 175 4.10 -0.17 -2.40
CA ILE A 175 3.24 -0.26 -1.21
C ILE A 175 1.79 -0.17 -1.70
N GLY A 176 1.02 -1.23 -1.46
CA GLY A 176 -0.36 -1.36 -1.93
C GLY A 176 -1.37 -1.46 -0.79
N LYS A 177 -2.56 -0.86 -0.91
CA LYS A 177 -3.73 -1.21 -0.07
C LYS A 177 -4.82 -1.79 -0.97
N PHE A 178 -5.08 -3.07 -0.83
CA PHE A 178 -6.05 -3.82 -1.63
C PHE A 178 -7.40 -3.80 -0.93
N SER A 179 -8.45 -3.33 -1.60
CA SER A 179 -9.77 -3.14 -1.00
C SER A 179 -10.89 -3.67 -1.89
N LEU A 180 -11.82 -4.43 -1.31
CA LEU A 180 -13.13 -4.76 -1.89
C LEU A 180 -14.18 -3.89 -1.22
N LEU A 181 -14.81 -3.02 -2.00
CA LEU A 181 -15.72 -2.01 -1.47
C LEU A 181 -17.11 -2.61 -1.26
N SER A 182 -17.65 -2.44 -0.06
CA SER A 182 -19.06 -2.69 0.20
C SER A 182 -19.90 -1.52 -0.30
N ARG A 183 -20.99 -1.81 -1.02
CA ARG A 183 -21.91 -0.80 -1.56
C ARG A 183 -23.04 -0.45 -0.61
N SER A 184 -23.32 -1.29 0.38
CA SER A 184 -24.33 -0.98 1.40
C SER A 184 -23.74 -0.11 2.51
N ASP A 185 -22.48 -0.33 2.87
CA ASP A 185 -21.77 0.46 3.89
C ASP A 185 -20.26 0.40 3.64
N LEU A 186 -19.66 1.53 3.26
CA LEU A 186 -18.23 1.62 2.99
C LEU A 186 -17.36 1.20 4.20
N LYS A 187 -17.87 1.29 5.43
CA LYS A 187 -17.15 0.84 6.64
C LYS A 187 -17.00 -0.69 6.70
N ASN A 188 -17.88 -1.43 6.03
CA ASN A 188 -17.81 -2.88 5.89
C ASN A 188 -16.94 -3.32 4.70
N SER A 189 -16.17 -2.41 4.09
CA SER A 189 -15.23 -2.78 3.02
C SER A 189 -14.12 -3.67 3.57
N HIS A 190 -13.80 -4.73 2.83
CA HIS A 190 -12.72 -5.64 3.18
C HIS A 190 -11.41 -5.13 2.58
N TYR A 191 -10.32 -5.12 3.35
CA TYR A 191 -9.04 -4.67 2.84
C TYR A 191 -7.85 -5.41 3.45
N PHE A 192 -6.76 -5.44 2.69
CA PHE A 192 -5.46 -5.88 3.16
C PHE A 192 -4.36 -4.90 2.72
N THR A 193 -3.42 -4.67 3.62
CA THR A 193 -2.19 -3.94 3.36
C THR A 193 -1.02 -4.89 3.60
N PRO A 194 -0.14 -5.12 2.62
CA PRO A 194 1.09 -5.87 2.83
C PRO A 194 1.93 -5.22 3.93
N LYS A 195 2.58 -6.04 4.76
CA LYS A 195 3.49 -5.56 5.81
C LYS A 195 4.82 -5.04 5.25
N PHE A 196 5.11 -5.34 3.99
CA PHE A 196 6.35 -5.02 3.30
C PHE A 196 6.04 -4.54 1.87
N PRO A 197 6.93 -3.73 1.25
CA PRO A 197 6.81 -3.40 -0.16
C PRO A 197 6.78 -4.67 -1.03
N LEU A 198 5.96 -4.63 -2.08
CA LEU A 198 5.83 -5.66 -3.09
C LEU A 198 6.88 -5.40 -4.18
N ALA A 199 7.89 -6.26 -4.26
CA ALA A 199 8.98 -6.11 -5.22
C ALA A 199 8.59 -6.67 -6.60
N PHE A 200 8.32 -5.79 -7.56
CA PHE A 200 8.03 -6.18 -8.94
C PHE A 200 9.30 -6.19 -9.79
N SER A 201 9.39 -7.20 -10.66
CA SER A 201 10.50 -7.39 -11.60
C SER A 201 10.00 -8.19 -12.81
N PRO A 202 10.82 -8.39 -13.86
CA PRO A 202 10.47 -9.27 -14.98
C PRO A 202 10.12 -10.70 -14.54
N GLY A 203 10.79 -11.22 -13.51
CA GLY A 203 10.50 -12.53 -12.93
C GLY A 203 9.29 -12.56 -11.99
N GLN A 204 8.91 -11.43 -11.40
CA GLN A 204 7.79 -11.31 -10.48
C GLN A 204 6.87 -10.16 -10.89
N ARG A 205 5.94 -10.46 -11.80
CA ARG A 205 5.06 -9.46 -12.44
C ARG A 205 3.69 -9.30 -11.78
N SER A 206 3.41 -10.05 -10.71
CA SER A 206 2.11 -10.04 -10.03
C SER A 206 2.30 -10.24 -8.53
N TRP A 207 1.57 -9.47 -7.73
CA TRP A 207 1.50 -9.62 -6.27
C TRP A 207 0.07 -9.43 -5.79
N GLY A 208 -0.33 -10.18 -4.78
CA GLY A 208 -1.68 -10.11 -4.26
C GLY A 208 -1.98 -11.16 -3.22
N TYR A 209 -3.26 -11.43 -3.03
CA TYR A 209 -3.78 -12.35 -2.03
C TYR A 209 -4.53 -13.47 -2.72
N PRO A 210 -3.98 -14.71 -2.73
CA PRO A 210 -4.67 -15.87 -3.28
C PRO A 210 -6.01 -16.15 -2.59
N GLN A 211 -6.10 -15.83 -1.30
CA GLN A 211 -7.31 -15.95 -0.47
C GLN A 211 -7.71 -14.55 0.02
N PHE A 212 -8.15 -13.68 -0.90
CA PHE A 212 -8.54 -12.32 -0.51
C PHE A 212 -9.89 -12.32 0.21
N ILE A 213 -10.86 -13.09 -0.25
CA ILE A 213 -12.15 -13.28 0.44
C ILE A 213 -12.74 -14.63 0.07
N THR A 214 -13.38 -15.31 1.02
CA THR A 214 -14.09 -16.56 0.71
C THR A 214 -15.27 -16.28 -0.22
N ILE A 215 -15.62 -17.22 -1.10
CA ILE A 215 -16.80 -17.03 -1.96
C ILE A 215 -18.09 -16.93 -1.14
N LYS A 216 -18.15 -17.62 0.00
CA LYS A 216 -19.27 -17.53 0.96
C LYS A 216 -19.45 -16.10 1.48
N ASP A 217 -18.38 -15.46 1.95
CA ASP A 217 -18.44 -14.11 2.52
C ASP A 217 -18.67 -13.06 1.43
N LEU A 218 -18.10 -13.27 0.24
CA LEU A 218 -18.33 -12.43 -0.93
C LEU A 218 -19.82 -12.36 -1.30
N LEU A 219 -20.50 -13.50 -1.30
CA LEU A 219 -21.91 -13.63 -1.69
C LEU A 219 -22.89 -13.36 -0.55
N THR A 220 -22.41 -13.13 0.68
CA THR A 220 -23.28 -12.81 1.80
C THR A 220 -23.86 -11.40 1.63
N THR A 221 -25.17 -11.30 1.34
CA THR A 221 -25.86 -10.05 1.04
C THR A 221 -25.66 -8.97 2.10
N LYS A 222 -25.58 -9.35 3.38
CA LYS A 222 -25.33 -8.43 4.50
C LYS A 222 -24.01 -7.66 4.37
N ASN A 223 -23.00 -8.27 3.75
CA ASN A 223 -21.69 -7.65 3.56
C ASN A 223 -21.70 -6.61 2.43
N GLY A 224 -22.64 -6.72 1.48
CA GLY A 224 -22.91 -5.69 0.47
C GLY A 224 -21.87 -5.55 -0.65
N TYR A 225 -20.99 -6.51 -0.84
CA TYR A 225 -19.97 -6.47 -1.89
C TYR A 225 -20.58 -6.63 -3.30
N VAL A 226 -21.46 -7.63 -3.47
CA VAL A 226 -22.09 -7.97 -4.75
C VAL A 226 -23.49 -7.33 -4.86
N LYS A 227 -23.78 -6.80 -6.04
CA LYS A 227 -25.03 -6.18 -6.49
C LYS A 227 -24.93 -6.04 -8.00
N ASP A 228 -26.01 -6.37 -8.70
CA ASP A 228 -26.11 -6.35 -10.16
C ASP A 228 -24.94 -7.11 -10.82
N ASP A 229 -24.66 -8.32 -10.34
CA ASP A 229 -23.58 -9.21 -10.80
C ASP A 229 -22.21 -8.53 -10.98
N SER A 230 -21.92 -7.59 -10.09
CA SER A 230 -20.68 -6.81 -10.12
C SER A 230 -20.09 -6.62 -8.74
N ILE A 231 -18.81 -6.30 -8.67
CA ILE A 231 -18.10 -5.82 -7.49
C ILE A 231 -17.24 -4.61 -7.83
N ILE A 232 -16.82 -3.86 -6.81
CA ILE A 232 -15.91 -2.73 -6.95
C ILE A 232 -14.66 -3.01 -6.13
N VAL A 233 -13.51 -2.98 -6.78
CA VAL A 233 -12.21 -3.17 -6.18
C VAL A 233 -11.40 -1.89 -6.32
N SER A 234 -10.66 -1.55 -5.27
CA SER A 234 -9.71 -0.45 -5.24
C SER A 234 -8.33 -0.93 -4.80
N ILE A 235 -7.28 -0.45 -5.45
CA ILE A 235 -5.91 -0.61 -4.97
C ILE A 235 -5.24 0.76 -4.90
N ASP A 236 -4.91 1.20 -3.69
CA ASP A 236 -4.06 2.38 -3.49
C ASP A 236 -2.61 1.96 -3.71
N VAL A 237 -1.92 2.56 -4.68
CA VAL A 237 -0.56 2.21 -5.08
C VAL A 237 0.37 3.37 -4.77
N ARG A 238 1.47 3.08 -4.09
CA ARG A 238 2.66 3.95 -4.00
C ARG A 238 3.83 3.20 -4.58
N ALA A 239 4.33 3.66 -5.72
CA ALA A 239 5.35 2.99 -6.52
C ALA A 239 6.70 3.72 -6.43
N PHE A 240 7.76 2.91 -6.27
CA PHE A 240 9.16 3.31 -6.13
C PHE A 240 9.95 2.59 -7.25
N PRO A 241 10.06 3.19 -8.45
CA PRO A 241 10.80 2.58 -9.56
C PRO A 241 12.30 2.59 -9.27
N ASN A 242 12.91 1.40 -9.35
CA ASN A 242 14.33 1.18 -9.10
C ASN A 242 15.08 1.15 -10.44
N GLY A 243 15.95 2.13 -10.67
CA GLY A 243 16.75 2.26 -11.90
C GLY A 243 15.99 2.92 -13.06
N ARG A 244 16.56 4.01 -13.59
CA ARG A 244 16.23 4.56 -14.91
C ARG A 244 17.39 4.30 -15.84
#